data_AF-A0A7K2E6F1-F1
#
_entry.id   AF-A0A7K2E6F1-F1
#
_cell.length_a   1.000
_cell.length_b   1.000
_cell.length_c   1.000
_cell.angle_alpha   90.00
_cell.angle_beta   90.00
_cell.angle_gamma   90.00
#
_symmetry.space_group_name_H-M   'P 1'
#
loop_
_entity.id
_entity.type
_entity.pdbx_description
1 polymer ?
#
loop_
_entity_poly.entity_id
_entity_poly.type
_entity_poly.pdbx_seq_one_letter_code
_entity_poly.pdbx_strand_id
1 'polypeptide(L)'
;MNEQIRAPEVRLVGEDGQQIGIRTLQEALNLARAAGRDLVEVAEAANPPVCRIMDYGKFKYEAAQRAKESRRKSSNVMVKEMKYRPKIGRGDFETKTRRVEKFLGEGNKVKVTIMFRGREVQHPELGRKILDDVAETVEHVGKVEFQPRQDGRNMVMVLAPDKQAQARHRRRLEAEAAMAATETPQPGAAE
;
A
#
# COMPACT_ATOMS: atom_id res chain seq x y z
N MET A 1 -22.29 -20.99 -17.01
CA MET A 1 -23.14 -19.97 -17.65
C MET A 1 -24.19 -20.65 -18.51
N ASN A 2 -25.41 -20.11 -18.54
CA ASN A 2 -26.54 -20.67 -19.30
C ASN A 2 -26.71 -22.19 -19.05
N GLU A 3 -26.57 -23.01 -20.08
CA GLU A 3 -26.77 -24.46 -20.06
C GLU A 3 -25.71 -25.25 -19.26
N GLN A 4 -24.65 -24.59 -18.79
CA GLN A 4 -23.66 -25.23 -17.93
C GLN A 4 -24.13 -25.34 -16.47
N ILE A 5 -25.19 -24.63 -16.09
CA ILE A 5 -25.74 -24.66 -14.73
C ILE A 5 -26.54 -25.96 -14.57
N ARG A 6 -26.14 -26.80 -13.62
CA ARG A 6 -26.77 -28.12 -13.39
C ARG A 6 -27.80 -28.14 -12.26
N ALA A 7 -27.96 -27.03 -11.54
CA ALA A 7 -28.89 -26.94 -10.43
C ALA A 7 -30.34 -26.86 -10.93
N PRO A 8 -31.29 -27.62 -10.33
CA PRO A 8 -32.69 -27.60 -10.72
C PRO A 8 -33.40 -26.28 -10.37
N GLU A 9 -33.01 -25.69 -9.23
CA GLU A 9 -33.53 -24.43 -8.71
C GLU A 9 -32.39 -23.44 -8.50
N VAL A 10 -32.65 -22.17 -8.83
CA VAL A 10 -31.67 -21.09 -8.74
C VAL A 10 -32.31 -19.88 -8.09
N ARG A 11 -31.54 -19.15 -7.27
CA ARG A 11 -31.93 -17.83 -6.79
C ARG A 11 -31.60 -16.81 -7.87
N LEU A 12 -32.62 -16.25 -8.49
CA LEU A 12 -32.51 -15.34 -9.63
C LEU A 12 -32.45 -13.87 -9.20
N VAL A 13 -31.47 -13.17 -9.76
CA VAL A 13 -31.32 -11.72 -9.69
C VAL A 13 -31.44 -11.15 -11.10
N GLY A 14 -32.32 -10.17 -11.28
CA GLY A 14 -32.52 -9.45 -12.54
C GLY A 14 -31.34 -8.57 -12.93
N GLU A 15 -31.40 -7.97 -14.12
CA GLU A 15 -30.33 -7.13 -14.69
C GLU A 15 -30.01 -5.91 -13.81
N ASP A 16 -31.04 -5.24 -13.29
CA ASP A 16 -30.91 -4.06 -12.42
C ASP A 16 -30.59 -4.40 -10.96
N GLY A 17 -30.32 -5.67 -10.65
CA GLY A 17 -30.09 -6.13 -9.28
C GLY A 17 -31.38 -6.42 -8.49
N GLN A 18 -32.54 -6.40 -9.15
CA GLN A 18 -33.81 -6.81 -8.53
C GLN A 18 -33.77 -8.28 -8.12
N GLN A 19 -34.16 -8.57 -6.88
CA GLN A 19 -34.27 -9.96 -6.41
C GLN A 19 -35.60 -10.56 -6.86
N ILE A 20 -35.56 -11.45 -7.86
CA ILE A 20 -36.75 -12.12 -8.41
C ILE A 20 -37.15 -13.32 -7.53
N GLY A 21 -36.20 -13.84 -6.74
CA GLY A 21 -36.41 -14.93 -5.79
C GLY A 21 -35.93 -16.27 -6.33
N ILE A 22 -36.44 -17.37 -5.77
CA ILE A 22 -36.09 -18.73 -6.21
C ILE A 22 -36.98 -19.11 -7.39
N ARG A 23 -36.35 -19.55 -8.49
CA ARG A 23 -37.03 -20.00 -9.71
C ARG A 23 -36.39 -21.28 -10.23
N THR A 24 -37.12 -21.98 -11.07
CA THR A 24 -36.55 -23.12 -11.79
C THR A 24 -35.50 -22.63 -12.79
N LEU A 25 -34.52 -23.49 -13.11
CA LEU A 25 -33.51 -23.18 -14.11
C LEU A 25 -34.12 -22.79 -15.47
N GLN A 26 -35.20 -23.45 -15.87
CA GLN A 26 -35.89 -23.19 -17.15
C GLN A 26 -36.52 -21.79 -17.18
N GLU A 27 -37.21 -21.39 -16.11
CA GLU A 27 -37.76 -20.04 -16.01
C GLU A 27 -36.65 -18.98 -16.02
N ALA A 28 -35.54 -19.22 -15.31
CA ALA A 28 -34.40 -18.31 -15.28
C ALA A 28 -33.75 -18.14 -16.67
N LEU A 29 -33.60 -19.23 -17.42
CA LEU A 29 -33.09 -19.20 -18.81
C LEU A 29 -34.04 -18.45 -19.75
N ASN A 30 -35.35 -18.65 -19.62
CA ASN A 30 -36.34 -17.95 -20.43
C ASN A 30 -36.35 -16.44 -20.14
N LEU A 31 -36.24 -16.06 -18.87
CA LEU A 31 -36.13 -14.64 -18.48
C LEU A 31 -34.85 -13.99 -19.01
N ALA A 32 -33.72 -14.70 -18.97
CA ALA A 32 -32.47 -14.21 -19.55
C ALA A 32 -32.58 -14.02 -21.07
N ARG A 33 -33.16 -15.00 -21.80
CA ARG A 33 -33.41 -14.88 -23.25
C ARG A 33 -34.39 -13.77 -23.59
N ALA A 34 -35.45 -13.58 -22.80
CA ALA A 34 -36.42 -12.50 -22.98
C ALA A 34 -35.77 -11.11 -22.82
N ALA A 35 -34.79 -11.00 -21.92
CA ALA A 35 -33.99 -9.79 -21.76
C ALA A 35 -32.86 -9.66 -22.80
N GLY A 36 -32.63 -10.67 -23.65
CA GLY A 36 -31.50 -10.71 -24.60
C GLY A 36 -30.13 -10.77 -23.91
N ARG A 37 -30.08 -11.27 -22.68
CA ARG A 37 -28.88 -11.37 -21.85
C ARG A 37 -28.59 -12.82 -21.48
N ASP A 38 -27.48 -13.03 -20.79
CA ASP A 38 -27.09 -14.34 -20.33
C ASP A 38 -27.40 -14.57 -18.84
N LEU A 39 -27.64 -15.83 -18.50
CA LEU A 39 -27.74 -16.28 -17.13
C LEU A 39 -26.34 -16.66 -16.61
N VAL A 40 -25.78 -15.81 -15.76
CA VAL A 40 -24.45 -16.01 -15.18
C VAL A 40 -24.59 -16.45 -13.73
N GLU A 41 -23.97 -17.58 -13.38
CA GLU A 41 -23.86 -18.05 -12.01
C GLU A 41 -22.77 -17.24 -11.29
N VAL A 42 -23.15 -16.53 -10.23
CA VAL A 42 -22.25 -15.63 -9.48
C VAL A 42 -21.77 -16.29 -8.19
N ALA A 43 -22.59 -17.16 -7.59
CA ALA A 43 -22.23 -17.89 -6.37
C ALA A 43 -22.80 -19.31 -6.39
N GLU A 44 -21.91 -20.29 -6.57
CA GLU A 44 -22.20 -21.72 -6.50
C GLU A 44 -22.36 -22.22 -5.04
N ALA A 45 -21.76 -21.52 -4.08
CA ALA A 45 -21.71 -21.95 -2.67
C ALA A 45 -23.05 -21.81 -1.91
N ALA A 46 -24.05 -21.16 -2.50
CA ALA A 46 -25.36 -20.98 -1.89
C ALA A 46 -26.31 -22.12 -2.27
N ASN A 47 -27.18 -22.53 -1.35
CA ASN A 47 -28.28 -23.45 -1.63
C ASN A 47 -29.62 -22.70 -1.53
N PRO A 48 -30.35 -22.45 -2.64
CA PRO A 48 -29.98 -22.70 -4.05
C PRO A 48 -28.94 -21.69 -4.59
N PRO A 49 -28.19 -22.05 -5.65
CA PRO A 49 -27.12 -21.22 -6.22
C PRO A 49 -27.66 -19.90 -6.77
N VAL A 50 -26.84 -18.85 -6.70
CA VAL A 50 -27.25 -17.50 -7.09
C VAL A 50 -26.86 -17.22 -8.53
N CYS A 51 -27.87 -17.05 -9.37
CA CYS A 51 -27.72 -16.69 -10.77
C CYS A 51 -28.20 -15.25 -10.99
N ARG A 52 -27.45 -14.48 -11.78
CA ARG A 52 -27.80 -13.12 -12.17
C ARG A 52 -27.89 -13.02 -13.68
N ILE A 53 -28.94 -12.39 -14.16
CA ILE A 53 -29.11 -12.04 -15.58
C ILE A 53 -28.17 -10.87 -15.87
N MET A 54 -27.14 -11.08 -16.68
CA MET A 54 -26.19 -10.02 -17.05
C MET A 54 -25.47 -10.34 -18.36
N ASP A 55 -24.89 -9.31 -18.97
CA ASP A 55 -23.96 -9.46 -20.07
C ASP A 55 -22.56 -9.83 -19.54
N TYR A 56 -22.16 -11.08 -19.77
CA TYR A 56 -20.87 -11.60 -19.31
C TYR A 56 -19.67 -10.89 -19.97
N GLY A 57 -19.81 -10.46 -21.23
CA GLY A 57 -18.75 -9.78 -21.97
C GLY A 57 -18.43 -8.42 -21.36
N LYS A 58 -19.48 -7.63 -21.09
CA LYS A 58 -19.34 -6.33 -20.42
C LYS A 58 -18.82 -6.48 -18.99
N PHE A 59 -19.36 -7.42 -18.22
CA PHE A 59 -18.92 -7.68 -16.85
C PHE A 59 -17.44 -8.09 -16.78
N LYS A 60 -16.98 -8.97 -17.67
CA LYS A 60 -15.56 -9.38 -17.73
C LYS A 60 -14.65 -8.20 -18.07
N TYR A 61 -15.09 -7.30 -18.96
CA TYR A 61 -14.33 -6.10 -19.30
C TYR A 61 -14.26 -5.13 -18.11
N GLU A 62 -15.38 -4.84 -17.45
CA GLU A 62 -15.42 -3.94 -16.29
C GLU A 62 -14.66 -4.53 -15.09
N ALA A 63 -14.79 -5.83 -14.84
CA ALA A 63 -14.01 -6.52 -13.81
C ALA A 63 -12.51 -6.47 -14.12
N ALA A 64 -12.11 -6.67 -15.38
CA ALA A 64 -10.71 -6.55 -15.79
C ALA A 64 -10.18 -5.11 -15.69
N GLN A 65 -10.98 -4.11 -16.06
CA GLN A 65 -10.62 -2.69 -15.90
C GLN A 65 -10.51 -2.33 -14.42
N ARG A 66 -11.49 -2.70 -13.59
CA ARG A 66 -11.45 -2.48 -12.14
C ARG A 66 -10.27 -3.20 -11.48
N ALA A 67 -9.93 -4.41 -11.92
CA ALA A 67 -8.75 -5.12 -11.43
C ALA A 67 -7.44 -4.41 -11.86
N LYS A 68 -7.36 -3.90 -13.10
CA LYS A 68 -6.21 -3.11 -13.57
C LYS A 68 -6.10 -1.78 -12.81
N GLU A 69 -7.21 -1.09 -12.60
CA GLU A 69 -7.25 0.17 -11.87
C GLU A 69 -6.89 -0.04 -10.39
N SER A 70 -7.41 -1.09 -9.76
CA SER A 70 -7.05 -1.49 -8.40
C SER A 70 -5.56 -1.84 -8.28
N ARG A 71 -5.00 -2.59 -9.24
CA ARG A 71 -3.55 -2.87 -9.30
C ARG A 71 -2.70 -1.62 -9.52
N ARG A 72 -3.18 -0.65 -10.30
CA ARG A 72 -2.48 0.64 -10.52
C ARG A 72 -2.57 1.53 -9.28
N LYS A 73 -3.71 1.56 -8.60
CA LYS A 73 -3.96 2.34 -7.38
C LYS A 73 -3.27 1.76 -6.16
N SER A 74 -3.12 0.44 -6.10
CA SER A 74 -2.30 -0.24 -5.11
C SER A 74 -0.82 0.05 -5.41
N SER A 75 -0.30 1.15 -4.87
CA SER A 75 1.13 1.43 -4.86
C SER A 75 1.87 0.22 -4.32
N ASN A 76 2.73 -0.40 -5.15
CA ASN A 76 3.57 -1.51 -4.72
C ASN A 76 4.49 -1.02 -3.60
N VAL A 77 4.15 -1.38 -2.35
CA VAL A 77 5.00 -1.11 -1.19
C VAL A 77 6.16 -2.08 -1.26
N MET A 78 7.25 -1.64 -1.90
CA MET A 78 8.48 -2.44 -1.97
C MET A 78 9.22 -2.30 -0.65
N VAL A 79 9.82 -3.40 -0.18
CA VAL A 79 10.76 -3.36 0.94
C VAL A 79 12.16 -3.07 0.37
N LYS A 80 12.71 -1.93 0.71
CA LYS A 80 14.09 -1.55 0.37
C LYS A 80 15.00 -1.88 1.54
N GLU A 81 16.12 -2.53 1.26
CA GLU A 81 17.10 -2.88 2.29
C GLU A 81 18.24 -1.86 2.33
N MET A 82 18.55 -1.36 3.52
CA MET A 82 19.62 -0.39 3.76
C MET A 82 20.63 -0.98 4.73
N LYS A 83 21.90 -1.12 4.32
CA LYS A 83 22.95 -1.73 5.14
C LYS A 83 23.85 -0.66 5.79
N TYR A 84 24.01 -0.76 7.10
CA TYR A 84 24.86 0.10 7.92
C TYR A 84 26.01 -0.71 8.52
N ARG A 85 27.08 0.00 8.88
CA ARG A 85 28.23 -0.55 9.59
C ARG A 85 28.29 0.07 11.00
N PRO A 86 28.73 -0.67 12.02
CA PRO A 86 28.87 -0.14 13.39
C PRO A 86 29.82 1.06 13.48
N LYS A 87 30.84 1.13 12.62
CA LYS A 87 31.81 2.23 12.53
C LYS A 87 31.54 3.12 11.32
N ILE A 88 30.34 3.69 11.24
CA ILE A 88 29.97 4.62 10.17
C ILE A 88 30.48 6.04 10.49
N GLY A 89 31.07 6.72 9.51
CA GLY A 89 31.44 8.14 9.65
C GLY A 89 30.22 9.04 9.47
N ARG A 90 30.25 10.26 10.05
CA ARG A 90 29.12 11.22 10.00
C ARG A 90 28.61 11.47 8.57
N GLY A 91 29.50 11.66 7.60
CA GLY A 91 29.11 11.90 6.21
C GLY A 91 28.42 10.71 5.52
N ASP A 92 28.85 9.47 5.81
CA ASP A 92 28.20 8.25 5.28
C ASP A 92 26.85 8.02 5.97
N PHE A 93 26.76 8.31 7.28
CA PHE A 93 25.51 8.25 8.03
C PHE A 93 24.45 9.17 7.42
N GLU A 94 24.79 10.45 7.24
CA GLU A 94 23.86 11.46 6.75
C GLU A 94 23.40 11.17 5.31
N THR A 95 24.31 10.70 4.46
CA THR A 95 23.98 10.28 3.08
C THR A 95 23.02 9.09 3.08
N LYS A 96 23.21 8.15 3.99
CA LYS A 96 22.35 6.97 4.11
C LYS A 96 20.99 7.32 4.69
N THR A 97 20.93 8.17 5.72
CA THR A 97 19.68 8.65 6.31
C THR A 97 18.85 9.39 5.27
N ARG A 98 19.44 10.28 4.46
CA ARG A 98 18.75 10.94 3.33
C ARG A 98 18.14 9.97 2.31
N ARG A 99 18.80 8.84 2.05
CA ARG A 99 18.24 7.79 1.18
C ARG A 99 17.08 7.06 1.85
N VAL A 100 17.17 6.79 3.15
CA VAL A 100 16.06 6.21 3.92
C VAL A 100 14.85 7.13 3.89
N GLU A 101 15.05 8.44 4.12
CA GLU A 101 13.99 9.45 4.03
C GLU A 101 13.35 9.49 2.65
N LYS A 102 14.17 9.45 1.57
CA LYS A 102 13.66 9.38 0.20
C LYS A 102 12.81 8.14 -0.03
N PHE A 103 13.27 6.95 0.40
CA PHE A 103 12.52 5.71 0.21
C PHE A 103 11.21 5.71 1.00
N LEU A 104 11.21 6.27 2.21
CA LEU A 104 9.99 6.45 3.01
C LEU A 104 9.04 7.45 2.34
N GLY A 105 9.55 8.55 1.79
CA GLY A 105 8.77 9.54 1.02
C GLY A 105 8.13 8.96 -0.25
N GLU A 106 8.77 7.99 -0.89
CA GLU A 106 8.23 7.24 -2.03
C GLU A 106 7.16 6.20 -1.62
N GLY A 107 6.92 6.00 -0.31
CA GLY A 107 5.95 5.04 0.21
C GLY A 107 6.47 3.61 0.31
N ASN A 108 7.79 3.42 0.26
CA ASN A 108 8.43 2.12 0.44
C ASN A 108 8.70 1.85 1.93
N LYS A 109 8.68 0.57 2.31
CA LYS A 109 9.19 0.15 3.62
C LYS A 109 10.70 0.05 3.55
N VAL A 110 11.40 0.43 4.61
CA VAL A 110 12.86 0.35 4.65
C VAL A 110 13.29 -0.60 5.77
N LYS A 111 13.99 -1.66 5.39
CA LYS A 111 14.64 -2.58 6.33
C LYS A 111 16.08 -2.13 6.52
N VAL A 112 16.37 -1.56 7.67
CA VAL A 112 17.71 -1.14 8.07
C VAL A 112 18.41 -2.32 8.72
N THR A 113 19.58 -2.70 8.22
CA THR A 113 20.37 -3.83 8.74
C THR A 113 21.78 -3.36 9.07
N ILE A 114 22.18 -3.51 10.33
CA ILE A 114 23.57 -3.37 10.78
C ILE A 114 24.20 -4.75 10.80
N MET A 115 25.34 -4.91 10.13
CA MET A 115 26.12 -6.15 10.19
C MET A 115 27.27 -5.98 11.18
N PHE A 116 27.32 -6.79 12.22
CA PHE A 116 28.45 -6.85 13.14
C PHE A 116 29.52 -7.81 12.60
N ARG A 117 30.80 -7.47 12.77
CA ARG A 117 31.91 -8.36 12.39
C ARG A 117 32.73 -8.78 13.61
N GLY A 118 33.00 -10.08 13.71
CA GLY A 118 33.90 -10.64 14.72
C GLY A 118 33.46 -10.34 16.16
N ARG A 119 34.31 -9.62 16.90
CA ARG A 119 34.10 -9.26 18.32
C ARG A 119 33.02 -8.18 18.52
N GLU A 120 32.56 -7.53 17.46
CA GLU A 120 31.53 -6.48 17.54
C GLU A 120 30.14 -7.03 17.90
N VAL A 121 29.92 -8.36 17.81
CA VAL A 121 28.68 -9.01 18.24
C VAL A 121 28.45 -8.84 19.75
N GLN A 122 29.51 -8.61 20.54
CA GLN A 122 29.43 -8.36 21.98
C GLN A 122 29.02 -6.93 22.33
N HIS A 123 28.98 -6.00 21.36
CA HIS A 123 28.58 -4.62 21.55
C HIS A 123 27.32 -4.25 20.74
N PRO A 124 26.16 -4.86 21.05
CA PRO A 124 24.89 -4.52 20.41
C PRO A 124 24.48 -3.07 20.69
N GLU A 125 24.97 -2.48 21.78
CA GLU A 125 24.68 -1.09 22.18
C GLU A 125 25.10 -0.07 21.11
N LEU A 126 26.22 -0.30 20.42
CA LEU A 126 26.69 0.58 19.35
C LEU A 126 25.75 0.56 18.16
N GLY A 127 25.26 -0.63 17.78
CA GLY A 127 24.30 -0.76 16.69
C GLY A 127 22.94 -0.17 17.06
N ARG A 128 22.49 -0.41 18.30
CA ARG A 128 21.24 0.12 18.81
C ARG A 128 21.23 1.65 18.79
N LYS A 129 22.29 2.29 19.30
CA LYS A 129 22.41 3.75 19.30
C LYS A 129 22.28 4.35 17.89
N ILE A 130 22.95 3.74 16.90
CA ILE A 130 22.84 4.19 15.50
C ILE A 130 21.42 4.04 14.98
N LEU A 131 20.72 2.95 15.32
CA LEU A 131 19.33 2.76 14.89
C LEU A 131 18.37 3.73 15.57
N ASP A 132 18.59 4.04 16.84
CA ASP A 132 17.82 5.06 17.58
C ASP A 132 18.04 6.46 16.95
N ASP A 133 19.29 6.84 16.65
CA ASP A 133 19.62 8.10 15.93
C ASP A 133 18.92 8.17 14.54
N VAL A 134 18.91 7.05 13.80
CA VAL A 134 18.19 6.98 12.52
C VAL A 134 16.68 7.13 12.74
N ALA A 135 16.12 6.44 13.73
CA ALA A 135 14.69 6.47 14.03
C ALA A 135 14.22 7.88 14.42
N GLU A 136 14.98 8.59 15.25
CA GLU A 136 14.72 9.98 15.63
C GLU A 136 14.78 10.90 14.40
N THR A 137 15.81 10.75 13.57
CA THR A 137 15.94 11.56 12.35
C THR A 137 14.76 11.33 11.40
N VAL A 138 14.27 10.10 11.25
CA VAL A 138 13.20 9.78 10.28
C VAL A 138 11.78 9.89 10.83
N GLU A 139 11.60 10.29 12.09
CA GLU A 139 10.27 10.36 12.76
C GLU A 139 9.28 11.25 11.98
N HIS A 140 9.78 12.26 11.29
CA HIS A 140 8.98 13.20 10.51
C HIS A 140 8.47 12.64 9.16
N VAL A 141 9.04 11.53 8.66
CA VAL A 141 8.66 10.89 7.38
C VAL A 141 8.18 9.45 7.53
N GLY A 142 8.45 8.81 8.65
CA GLY A 142 8.14 7.40 8.87
C GLY A 142 7.99 7.03 10.34
N LYS A 143 7.48 5.82 10.56
CA LYS A 143 7.30 5.23 11.88
C LYS A 143 8.06 3.92 11.98
N VAL A 144 8.54 3.58 13.18
CA VAL A 144 9.16 2.29 13.46
C VAL A 144 8.06 1.23 13.53
N GLU A 145 8.08 0.27 12.59
CA GLU A 145 7.14 -0.87 12.59
C GLU A 145 7.72 -2.03 13.39
N PHE A 146 9.03 -2.28 13.25
CA PHE A 146 9.76 -3.26 14.04
C PHE A 146 10.94 -2.60 14.73
N GLN A 147 10.95 -2.67 16.07
CA GLN A 147 12.04 -2.17 16.90
C GLN A 147 13.37 -2.88 16.58
N PRO A 148 14.51 -2.23 16.86
CA PRO A 148 15.84 -2.83 16.71
C PRO A 148 15.94 -4.19 17.39
N ARG A 149 16.05 -5.27 16.60
CA ARG A 149 16.23 -6.63 17.11
C ARG A 149 17.50 -7.24 16.57
N GLN A 150 18.25 -7.90 17.45
CA GLN A 150 19.43 -8.66 17.05
C GLN A 150 19.01 -10.01 16.47
N ASP A 151 19.41 -10.23 15.22
CA ASP A 151 19.24 -11.46 14.44
C ASP A 151 20.63 -12.05 14.17
N GLY A 152 21.17 -12.76 15.17
CA GLY A 152 22.51 -13.35 15.13
C GLY A 152 23.63 -12.31 15.00
N ARG A 153 24.25 -12.26 13.81
CA ARG A 153 25.34 -11.33 13.47
C ARG A 153 24.82 -9.99 12.93
N ASN A 154 23.52 -9.86 12.75
CA ASN A 154 22.89 -8.68 12.21
C ASN A 154 21.97 -8.06 13.26
N MET A 155 21.75 -6.76 13.19
CA MET A 155 20.67 -6.09 13.90
C MET A 155 19.78 -5.40 12.88
N VAL A 156 18.48 -5.64 12.99
CA VAL A 156 17.50 -5.25 11.99
C VAL A 156 16.46 -4.35 12.62
N MET A 157 16.09 -3.30 11.91
CA MET A 157 14.95 -2.42 12.19
C MET A 157 14.14 -2.25 10.92
N VAL A 158 12.81 -2.19 11.02
CA VAL A 158 11.94 -1.92 9.87
C VAL A 158 11.17 -0.63 10.09
N LEU A 159 11.32 0.27 9.14
CA LEU A 159 10.66 1.56 9.08
C LEU A 159 9.52 1.48 8.04
N ALA A 160 8.36 1.96 8.43
CA ALA A 160 7.21 2.10 7.55
C ALA A 160 6.97 3.58 7.23
N PRO A 161 6.55 3.91 5.99
CA PRO A 161 6.25 5.28 5.62
C PRO A 161 4.98 5.75 6.35
N ASP A 162 5.03 6.96 6.91
CA ASP A 162 3.86 7.56 7.57
C ASP A 162 3.35 8.74 6.72
N LYS A 163 2.28 8.48 5.96
CA LYS A 163 1.69 9.47 5.05
C LYS A 163 1.19 10.73 5.78
N GLN A 164 0.78 10.60 7.04
CA GLN A 164 0.31 11.74 7.83
C GLN A 164 1.49 12.58 8.34
N ALA A 165 2.58 11.96 8.79
CA ALA A 165 3.80 12.64 9.18
C ALA A 165 4.42 13.40 8.01
N GLN A 166 4.48 12.77 6.84
CA GLN A 166 4.96 13.40 5.59
C GLN A 166 4.13 14.63 5.20
N ALA A 167 2.80 14.54 5.31
CA ALA A 167 1.92 15.67 5.03
C ALA A 167 2.12 16.83 6.03
N ARG A 168 2.32 16.52 7.32
CA ARG A 168 2.63 17.53 8.35
C ARG A 168 3.99 18.19 8.11
N HIS A 169 5.01 17.40 7.80
CA HIS A 169 6.34 17.92 7.52
C HIS A 169 6.37 18.81 6.27
N ARG A 170 5.70 18.38 5.18
CA ARG A 170 5.57 19.22 3.98
C ARG A 170 4.87 20.55 4.27
N ARG A 171 3.75 20.53 5.01
CA ARG A 171 3.03 21.76 5.40
C ARG A 171 3.90 22.69 6.25
N ARG A 172 4.71 22.13 7.15
CA ARG A 172 5.64 22.90 7.97
C ARG A 172 6.71 23.59 7.12
N LEU A 173 7.35 22.84 6.21
CA LEU A 173 8.35 23.41 5.29
C LEU A 173 7.76 24.47 4.37
N GLU A 174 6.54 24.27 3.86
CA GLU A 174 5.83 25.24 3.04
C GLU A 174 5.51 26.52 3.83
N ALA A 175 5.12 26.39 5.11
CA ALA A 175 4.89 27.54 6.00
C ALA A 175 6.20 28.28 6.34
N GLU A 176 7.27 27.56 6.67
CA GLU A 176 8.60 28.13 6.93
C GLU A 176 9.15 28.87 5.69
N ALA A 177 8.97 28.31 4.49
CA ALA A 177 9.37 28.96 3.24
C ALA A 177 8.52 30.21 2.93
N ALA A 178 7.21 30.19 3.20
CA ALA A 178 6.35 31.35 3.02
C ALA A 178 6.72 32.49 3.99
N MET A 179 7.08 32.17 5.23
CA MET A 179 7.54 33.16 6.21
C MET A 179 8.89 33.78 5.79
N ALA A 180 9.86 32.96 5.38
CA ALA A 180 11.16 33.45 4.90
C ALA A 180 11.07 34.34 3.64
N ALA A 181 10.11 34.07 2.75
CA ALA A 181 9.85 34.92 1.57
C ALA A 181 9.24 36.28 1.95
N THR A 182 8.58 36.38 3.10
CA THR A 182 7.98 37.62 3.60
C THR A 182 9.01 38.50 4.33
N GLU A 183 10.14 37.93 4.75
CA GLU A 183 11.19 38.57 5.55
C GLU A 183 12.40 39.09 4.75
N THR A 184 12.33 39.23 3.41
CA THR A 184 13.44 39.89 2.67
C THR A 184 13.39 41.41 2.92
N PRO A 185 14.33 42.01 3.68
CA PRO A 185 14.33 43.45 3.89
C PRO A 185 14.94 44.11 2.64
N GLN A 186 14.27 45.12 2.09
CA GLN A 186 14.85 46.01 1.08
C GLN A 186 16.20 46.56 1.58
N PRO A 187 17.32 46.38 0.86
CA PRO A 187 18.53 47.12 1.18
C PRO A 187 18.29 48.59 0.86
N GLY A 188 18.70 49.43 1.81
CA GLY A 188 18.26 50.81 1.97
C GLY A 188 18.60 51.77 0.84
N ALA A 189 17.85 52.87 0.85
CA ALA A 189 17.99 54.05 0.03
C ALA A 189 19.43 54.58 -0.01
N ALA A 190 19.80 55.05 -1.21
CA ALA A 190 20.98 55.84 -1.47
C ALA A 190 20.89 57.20 -0.75
N GLU A 191 21.94 57.58 -0.03
CA GLU A 191 22.36 58.97 0.19
C GLU A 191 23.89 59.03 0.36
#